data_AF-C6W534-F1
#
_entry.id   AF-C6W534-F1
#
_cell.length_a   1.000
_cell.length_b   1.000
_cell.length_c   1.000
_cell.angle_alpha   90.00
_cell.angle_beta   90.00
_cell.angle_gamma   90.00
#
_symmetry.space_group_name_H-M   'P 1'
#
loop_
_entity.id
_entity.type
_entity.pdbx_description
1 polymer ?
#
loop_
_entity_poly.entity_id
_entity_poly.type
_entity_poly.pdbx_seq_one_letter_code
_entity_poly.pdbx_strand_id
1 'polypeptide(L)'
;MIPSIDPKPPGKRLIKKMSTRTKWMILAPLGLLLFSFGLTVLSEAAHQRRIGEPTQVWVVLGLYSLALINGGLIMFGEALRFRILLDVRRETRRSMRQLLRKVNLKAASGKNKSSKKAKSPTKTD
;
A
#
# COMPACT_ATOMS: atom_id res chain seq x y z
N MET A 1 21.16 36.71 4.05
CA MET A 1 20.50 35.49 4.58
C MET A 1 19.29 35.21 3.73
N ILE A 2 19.29 34.12 2.95
CA ILE A 2 18.12 33.75 2.12
C ILE A 2 17.32 32.72 2.92
N PRO A 3 16.05 33.01 3.30
CA PRO A 3 15.23 32.05 4.02
C PRO A 3 14.86 30.89 3.08
N SER A 4 15.09 29.65 3.53
CA SER A 4 14.68 28.44 2.83
C SER A 4 13.16 28.29 2.88
N ILE A 5 12.47 28.92 1.93
CA ILE A 5 11.07 28.61 1.65
C ILE A 5 11.12 27.29 0.87
N ASP A 6 10.79 26.19 1.54
CA ASP A 6 10.51 24.90 0.91
C ASP A 6 8.99 24.84 0.71
N PRO A 7 8.43 25.37 -0.40
CA PRO A 7 7.00 25.41 -0.60
C PRO A 7 6.55 24.01 -0.99
N LYS A 8 6.32 23.16 0.01
CA LYS A 8 5.67 21.88 -0.22
C LYS A 8 4.32 22.18 -0.88
N PRO A 9 4.09 21.79 -2.13
CA PRO A 9 3.02 22.38 -2.94
C PRO A 9 1.65 22.15 -2.27
N PRO A 10 0.81 23.19 -2.17
CA PRO A 10 -0.43 23.18 -1.39
C PRO A 10 -1.41 22.10 -1.83
N GLY A 11 -1.31 21.62 -3.07
CA GLY A 11 -2.09 20.49 -3.60
C GLY A 11 -1.86 19.15 -2.91
N LYS A 12 -0.73 18.95 -2.20
CA LYS A 12 -0.50 17.72 -1.40
C LYS A 12 -1.34 17.64 -0.13
N ARG A 13 -1.94 18.74 0.32
CA ARG A 13 -2.78 18.78 1.53
C ARG A 13 -4.22 18.33 1.26
N LEU A 14 -4.73 18.55 0.04
CA LEU A 14 -6.11 18.20 -0.33
C LEU A 14 -6.32 16.71 -0.65
N ILE A 15 -5.29 15.98 -1.08
CA ILE A 15 -5.35 14.51 -1.28
C ILE A 15 -5.13 13.77 0.06
N LYS A 16 -5.56 14.39 1.17
CA LYS A 16 -5.70 13.78 2.48
C LYS A 16 -7.18 13.48 2.74
N LYS A 17 -7.89 12.97 1.73
CA LYS A 17 -9.29 12.56 1.85
C LYS A 17 -9.37 11.03 1.82
N MET A 18 -9.77 10.49 2.98
CA MET A 18 -9.98 9.09 3.37
C MET A 18 -8.74 8.18 3.56
N SER A 19 -8.76 7.48 4.70
CA SER A 19 -7.87 6.39 5.06
C SER A 19 -7.88 5.32 3.97
N THR A 20 -6.85 5.30 3.12
CA THR A 20 -6.59 4.20 2.16
C THR A 20 -6.58 2.84 2.87
N ARG A 21 -6.27 2.81 4.18
CA ARG A 21 -6.35 1.61 5.04
C ARG A 21 -7.77 1.04 5.11
N THR A 22 -8.78 1.89 5.29
CA THR A 22 -10.17 1.45 5.52
C THR A 22 -10.81 0.96 4.23
N LYS A 23 -10.57 1.66 3.11
CA LYS A 23 -11.04 1.22 1.78
C LYS A 23 -10.58 -0.19 1.46
N TRP A 24 -9.39 -0.53 1.90
CA TRP A 24 -8.76 -1.80 1.60
C TRP A 24 -9.13 -2.95 2.53
N MET A 25 -9.32 -2.65 3.81
CA MET A 25 -9.84 -3.61 4.78
C MET A 25 -11.24 -4.11 4.42
N ILE A 26 -12.01 -3.33 3.68
CA ILE A 26 -13.36 -3.71 3.24
C ILE A 26 -13.31 -4.37 1.86
N LEU A 27 -12.52 -3.84 0.93
CA LEU A 27 -12.47 -4.34 -0.44
C LEU A 27 -11.85 -5.74 -0.55
N ALA A 28 -10.88 -6.09 0.30
CA ALA A 28 -10.25 -7.40 0.31
C ALA A 28 -11.23 -8.54 0.71
N PRO A 29 -11.90 -8.48 1.89
CA PRO A 29 -12.89 -9.50 2.24
C PRO A 29 -14.10 -9.47 1.31
N LEU A 30 -14.50 -8.31 0.80
CA LEU A 30 -15.61 -8.23 -0.16
C LEU A 30 -15.28 -8.91 -1.49
N GLY A 31 -14.08 -8.70 -2.04
CA GLY A 31 -13.62 -9.37 -3.25
C GLY A 31 -13.48 -10.88 -3.06
N LEU A 32 -13.00 -11.30 -1.88
CA LEU A 32 -12.89 -12.73 -1.55
C LEU A 32 -14.26 -13.39 -1.38
N LEU A 33 -15.22 -12.71 -0.73
CA LEU A 33 -16.60 -13.19 -0.62
C LEU A 33 -17.26 -13.31 -1.98
N LEU A 34 -17.08 -12.33 -2.87
CA LEU A 34 -17.62 -12.37 -4.22
C LEU A 34 -17.02 -13.52 -5.04
N PHE A 35 -15.72 -13.76 -4.91
CA PHE A 35 -15.04 -14.91 -5.50
C PHE A 35 -15.61 -16.24 -4.96
N SER A 36 -15.71 -16.40 -3.64
CA SER A 36 -16.29 -17.59 -3.02
C SER A 36 -17.73 -17.84 -3.44
N PHE A 37 -18.54 -16.78 -3.54
CA PHE A 37 -19.90 -16.85 -4.07
C PHE A 37 -19.91 -17.33 -5.53
N GLY A 38 -19.01 -16.82 -6.36
CA GLY A 38 -18.82 -17.31 -7.73
C GLY A 38 -18.52 -18.81 -7.80
N LEU A 39 -17.70 -19.36 -6.89
CA LEU A 39 -17.45 -20.81 -6.81
C LEU A 39 -18.69 -21.62 -6.44
N THR A 40 -19.54 -21.10 -5.56
CA THR A 40 -20.80 -21.78 -5.21
C THR A 40 -21.75 -21.84 -6.41
N VAL A 41 -21.88 -20.76 -7.17
CA VAL A 41 -22.70 -20.71 -8.39
C VAL A 41 -22.14 -21.61 -9.48
N LEU A 42 -20.81 -21.69 -9.61
CA LEU A 42 -20.15 -22.62 -10.53
C LEU A 42 -20.46 -24.08 -10.18
N SER A 43 -20.48 -24.39 -8.87
CA SER A 43 -20.81 -25.73 -8.37
C SER A 43 -22.27 -26.09 -8.66
N GLU A 44 -23.18 -25.13 -8.49
CA GLU A 44 -24.59 -25.27 -8.84
C GLU A 44 -24.77 -25.51 -10.35
N ALA A 45 -24.06 -24.77 -11.20
CA ALA A 45 -24.09 -24.97 -12.66
C ALA A 45 -23.60 -26.36 -13.05
N ALA A 46 -22.53 -26.85 -12.40
CA ALA A 46 -22.02 -28.19 -12.60
C ALA A 46 -23.03 -29.27 -12.13
N HIS A 47 -23.81 -28.99 -11.09
CA HIS A 47 -24.87 -29.88 -10.63
C HIS A 47 -26.05 -29.93 -11.61
N GLN A 48 -26.53 -28.79 -12.10
CA GLN A 48 -27.59 -28.72 -13.12
C GLN A 48 -27.20 -29.43 -14.42
N ARG A 49 -25.92 -29.33 -14.82
CA ARG A 49 -25.39 -30.11 -15.94
C ARG A 49 -25.52 -31.62 -15.73
N ARG A 50 -25.41 -32.11 -14.49
CA ARG A 50 -25.54 -33.55 -14.17
C ARG A 50 -26.98 -34.02 -14.09
N ILE A 51 -27.91 -33.15 -13.70
CA ILE A 51 -29.34 -33.47 -13.57
C ILE A 51 -30.02 -33.57 -14.95
N GLY A 52 -29.37 -33.10 -16.02
CA GLY A 52 -29.90 -33.16 -17.38
C GLY A 52 -30.73 -31.93 -17.76
N GLU A 53 -30.58 -30.82 -17.04
CA GLU A 53 -31.18 -29.53 -17.38
C GLU A 53 -30.71 -29.04 -18.77
N PRO A 54 -31.52 -28.19 -19.45
CA PRO A 54 -31.20 -27.67 -20.77
C PRO A 54 -29.84 -26.99 -20.79
N THR A 55 -29.11 -27.21 -21.89
CA THR A 55 -27.74 -26.74 -22.06
C THR A 55 -27.56 -25.25 -21.83
N GLN A 56 -28.58 -24.46 -22.18
CA GLN A 56 -28.56 -23.02 -22.01
C GLN A 56 -28.55 -22.58 -20.54
N VAL A 57 -29.24 -23.29 -19.66
CA VAL A 57 -29.39 -22.89 -18.25
C VAL A 57 -28.05 -22.98 -17.53
N TRP A 58 -27.40 -24.15 -17.60
CA TRP A 58 -26.11 -24.33 -16.91
C TRP A 58 -24.95 -23.59 -17.59
N VAL A 59 -25.01 -23.34 -18.90
CA VAL A 59 -24.00 -22.53 -19.59
C VAL A 59 -24.09 -21.05 -19.19
N VAL A 60 -25.30 -20.48 -19.14
CA VAL A 60 -25.48 -19.09 -18.70
C VAL A 60 -25.12 -18.94 -17.22
N LEU A 61 -25.51 -19.90 -16.38
CA LEU A 61 -25.14 -19.91 -14.95
C LEU A 61 -23.62 -20.06 -14.77
N GLY A 62 -22.98 -20.89 -15.58
CA GLY A 62 -21.53 -21.03 -15.64
C GLY A 62 -20.83 -19.74 -16.06
N LEU A 63 -21.32 -19.06 -17.10
CA LEU A 63 -20.77 -17.79 -17.56
C LEU A 63 -20.92 -16.69 -16.50
N TYR A 64 -22.08 -16.65 -15.82
CA TYR A 64 -22.33 -15.75 -14.71
C TYR A 64 -21.37 -16.00 -13.53
N SER A 65 -21.14 -17.27 -13.17
CA SER A 65 -20.17 -17.64 -12.15
C SER A 65 -18.75 -17.21 -12.53
N LEU A 66 -18.38 -17.32 -13.80
CA LEU A 66 -17.08 -16.93 -14.31
C LEU A 66 -16.88 -15.41 -14.21
N ALA A 67 -17.91 -14.63 -14.52
CA ALA A 67 -17.90 -13.18 -14.35
C ALA A 67 -17.73 -12.78 -12.87
N LEU A 68 -18.43 -13.47 -11.95
CA LEU A 68 -18.30 -13.25 -10.50
C LEU A 68 -16.89 -13.58 -9.99
N ILE A 69 -16.33 -14.71 -10.42
CA ILE A 69 -14.97 -15.14 -10.05
C ILE A 69 -13.94 -14.13 -10.53
N ASN A 70 -14.00 -13.74 -11.82
CA ASN A 70 -13.05 -12.79 -12.40
C ASN A 70 -13.21 -11.39 -11.77
N GLY A 71 -14.44 -10.93 -11.58
CA GLY A 71 -14.73 -9.66 -10.91
C GLY A 71 -14.23 -9.64 -9.46
N GLY A 72 -14.48 -10.73 -8.71
CA GLY A 72 -13.98 -10.92 -7.35
C GLY A 72 -12.46 -10.91 -7.29
N LEU A 73 -11.77 -11.59 -8.22
CA LEU A 73 -10.30 -11.60 -8.30
C LEU A 73 -9.72 -10.22 -8.61
N ILE A 74 -10.32 -9.46 -9.54
CA ILE A 74 -9.87 -8.12 -9.90
C ILE A 74 -10.04 -7.16 -8.72
N MET A 75 -11.21 -7.19 -8.06
CA MET A 75 -11.44 -6.39 -6.84
C MET A 75 -10.48 -6.79 -5.73
N PHE A 76 -10.24 -8.09 -5.54
CA PHE A 76 -9.28 -8.61 -4.58
C PHE A 76 -7.84 -8.19 -4.92
N GLY A 77 -7.47 -8.13 -6.20
CA GLY A 77 -6.13 -7.73 -6.67
C GLY A 77 -5.86 -6.23 -6.50
N GLU A 78 -6.83 -5.36 -6.80
CA GLU A 78 -6.76 -3.93 -6.45
C GLU A 78 -6.75 -3.75 -4.93
N ALA A 79 -7.56 -4.57 -4.25
CA ALA A 79 -7.49 -4.82 -2.83
C ALA A 79 -6.28 -5.67 -2.39
N LEU A 80 -5.26 -5.94 -3.23
CA LEU A 80 -3.94 -6.52 -2.86
C LEU A 80 -2.77 -5.54 -3.14
N ARG A 81 -2.98 -4.65 -4.13
CA ARG A 81 -2.14 -3.48 -4.43
C ARG A 81 -2.07 -2.35 -3.38
N PHE A 82 -3.18 -1.73 -2.94
CA PHE A 82 -3.09 -0.61 -1.97
C PHE A 82 -2.50 -0.94 -0.58
N ARG A 83 -2.52 -2.17 -0.04
CA ARG A 83 -1.87 -2.53 1.23
C ARG A 83 -0.39 -2.70 1.05
N ILE A 84 0.04 -3.34 -0.04
CA ILE A 84 1.46 -3.35 -0.41
C ILE A 84 1.95 -1.91 -0.52
N LEU A 85 1.22 -1.04 -1.25
CA LEU A 85 1.57 0.38 -1.37
C LEU A 85 1.59 1.10 -0.01
N LEU A 86 0.65 0.80 0.88
CA LEU A 86 0.59 1.37 2.23
C LEU A 86 1.76 0.90 3.11
N ASP A 87 2.12 -0.36 3.04
CA ASP A 87 3.18 -0.95 3.86
C ASP A 87 4.56 -0.49 3.37
N VAL A 88 4.79 -0.52 2.05
CA VAL A 88 5.99 0.08 1.42
C VAL A 88 6.13 1.55 1.82
N ARG A 89 5.06 2.35 1.71
CA ARG A 89 5.11 3.78 2.08
C ARG A 89 5.42 4.00 3.57
N ARG A 90 5.00 3.10 4.46
CA ARG A 90 5.36 3.18 5.89
C ARG A 90 6.81 2.83 6.12
N GLU A 91 7.31 1.79 5.47
CA GLU A 91 8.71 1.37 5.55
C GLU A 91 9.65 2.46 5.02
N THR A 92 9.38 3.01 3.83
CA THR A 92 10.17 4.10 3.25
C THR A 92 10.26 5.29 4.20
N ARG A 93 9.15 5.66 4.86
CA ARG A 93 9.13 6.77 5.82
C ARG A 93 9.97 6.48 7.07
N ARG A 94 10.00 5.24 7.55
CA ARG A 94 10.84 4.83 8.69
C ARG A 94 12.32 4.85 8.31
N SER A 95 12.68 4.28 7.17
CA SER A 95 14.06 4.27 6.66
C SER A 95 14.59 5.69 6.43
N MET A 96 13.78 6.57 5.84
CA MET A 96 14.16 7.97 5.62
C MET A 96 14.38 8.74 6.93
N ARG A 97 13.58 8.50 7.97
CA ARG A 97 13.80 9.09 9.31
C ARG A 97 15.09 8.60 9.96
N GLN A 98 15.42 7.32 9.80
CA GLN A 98 16.66 6.76 10.31
C GLN A 98 17.88 7.34 9.57
N LEU A 99 17.80 7.48 8.25
CA LEU A 99 18.85 8.11 7.44
C LEU A 99 19.06 9.57 7.86
N LEU A 100 17.99 10.36 7.98
CA LEU A 100 18.08 11.75 8.46
C LEU A 100 18.69 11.85 9.85
N ARG A 101 18.33 10.97 10.79
CA ARG A 101 18.96 10.91 12.12
C ARG A 101 20.46 10.60 12.03
N LYS A 102 20.86 9.60 11.23
CA LYS A 102 22.27 9.25 11.04
C LYS A 102 23.07 10.41 10.44
N VAL A 103 22.52 11.10 9.44
CA VAL A 103 23.13 12.30 8.84
C VAL A 103 23.29 13.42 9.87
N ASN A 104 22.24 13.71 10.66
CA ASN A 104 22.29 14.78 11.66
C ASN A 104 23.28 14.47 12.80
N LEU A 105 23.34 13.21 13.26
CA LEU A 105 24.33 12.76 14.26
C LEU A 105 25.77 12.86 13.72
N LYS A 106 26.00 12.49 12.45
CA LYS A 106 27.31 12.61 11.81
C LYS A 106 27.74 14.08 11.66
N ALA A 107 26.82 14.96 11.29
CA ALA A 107 27.06 16.41 11.21
C ALA A 107 27.41 17.01 12.59
N ALA A 108 26.69 16.62 13.65
CA ALA A 108 26.98 17.05 15.03
C ALA A 108 28.36 16.56 15.52
N SER A 109 28.72 15.32 15.22
CA SER A 109 30.05 14.75 15.55
C SER A 109 31.19 15.49 14.83
N GLY A 110 31.01 15.81 13.54
CA GLY A 110 31.97 16.60 12.77
C GLY A 110 32.18 18.01 13.33
N LYS A 111 31.10 18.67 13.78
CA LYS A 111 31.15 20.02 14.38
C LYS A 111 31.89 20.02 15.73
N ASN A 112 31.68 19.00 16.57
CA ASN A 112 32.41 18.83 17.83
C ASN A 112 33.91 18.52 17.64
N LYS A 113 34.28 17.84 16.55
CA LYS A 113 35.68 17.54 16.24
C LYS A 113 36.44 18.80 15.77
N SER A 114 35.77 19.66 14.99
CA SER A 114 36.30 20.96 14.55
C SER A 114 36.45 21.94 15.72
N SER A 115 35.48 22.02 16.64
CA SER A 115 35.57 22.92 17.80
C SER A 115 36.63 22.51 18.81
N LYS A 116 36.87 21.20 19.02
CA LYS A 116 37.99 20.72 19.84
C LYS A 116 39.36 21.03 19.23
N LYS A 117 39.49 20.99 17.89
CA LYS A 117 40.75 21.31 17.20
C LYS A 117 41.07 22.80 17.24
N ALA A 118 40.07 23.67 17.24
CA ALA A 118 40.23 25.13 17.37
C ALA A 118 40.47 25.63 18.81
N LYS A 119 40.24 24.79 19.82
CA LYS A 119 40.46 25.11 21.25
C LYS A 119 41.73 24.50 21.84
N SER A 120 42.60 23.91 21.03
CA SER A 120 43.95 23.53 21.45
C SER A 120 44.76 24.81 21.68
N PRO A 121 45.03 25.23 22.93
CA PRO A 121 45.87 26.38 23.15
C PRO A 121 47.28 25.97 22.75
N THR A 122 47.85 26.70 21.81
CA THR A 122 49.30 26.72 21.58
C THR A 122 49.93 26.97 22.95
N LYS A 123 50.59 25.95 23.52
CA LYS A 123 51.48 26.15 24.66
C LYS A 123 52.62 27.01 24.15
N THR A 124 52.55 28.31 24.44
CA THR A 124 53.71 29.19 24.53
C THR A 124 54.30 28.98 25.91
N ASP A 125 55.37 28.20 25.96
CA ASP A 125 56.63 28.47 26.68
C ASP A 125 57.51 27.22 26.63
#